data_AF-A0A8H8U7X0-F1
#
_entry.id   AF-A0A8H8U7X0-F1
#
_cell.length_a   1.000
_cell.length_b   1.000
_cell.length_c   1.000
_cell.angle_alpha   90.00
_cell.angle_beta   90.00
_cell.angle_gamma   90.00
#
_symmetry.space_group_name_H-M   'P 1'
#
loop_
_entity.id
_entity.type
_entity.pdbx_description
1 polymer ?
#
loop_
_entity_poly.entity_id
_entity_poly.type
_entity_poly.pdbx_seq_one_letter_code
_entity_poly.pdbx_strand_id
1 'polypeptide(L)'
;MQFLSTITALSLLALSTSALPTIQSTDGIAVRASPSAAKSNTTTASAVSPTLVPVFSIKTGSLKGLNGVAIPAVCPPSRADFIAKLNTNVAAGNVLGTPITFNTNAAVQDTNTNKNRATAMLITLQNFTGKKGVGCPAASTPELLTQQKTGVSGGDWDGMEWDAEFGGF
;
A
#
# COMPACT_ATOMS: atom_id res chain seq x y z
N MET A 1 -53.20 -38.72 23.65
CA MET A 1 -52.92 -38.70 22.20
C MET A 1 -51.41 -38.40 22.06
N GLN A 2 -50.47 -39.36 22.21
CA GLN A 2 -49.94 -40.33 21.21
C GLN A 2 -49.75 -39.69 19.82
N PHE A 3 -48.58 -39.66 19.16
CA PHE A 3 -47.66 -40.74 18.73
C PHE A 3 -46.19 -40.24 18.51
N LEU A 4 -45.15 -40.91 19.04
CA LEU A 4 -44.15 -41.80 18.37
C LEU A 4 -43.34 -41.14 17.22
N SER A 5 -42.04 -40.80 17.39
CA SER A 5 -40.81 -41.63 17.18
C SER A 5 -40.62 -42.23 15.79
N THR A 6 -39.53 -41.85 15.08
CA THR A 6 -38.62 -42.79 14.35
C THR A 6 -37.31 -42.13 13.92
N ILE A 7 -36.24 -42.89 14.10
CA ILE A 7 -34.82 -42.63 13.87
C ILE A 7 -34.42 -43.24 12.50
N THR A 8 -33.58 -42.55 11.72
CA THR A 8 -32.87 -43.09 10.54
C THR A 8 -31.63 -42.23 10.30
N ALA A 9 -30.44 -42.71 9.96
CA ALA A 9 -29.74 -43.99 10.10
C ALA A 9 -28.26 -43.65 9.85
N LEU A 10 -27.37 -44.36 10.55
CA LEU A 10 -25.92 -44.35 10.38
C LEU A 10 -25.50 -44.65 8.93
N SER A 11 -24.53 -43.91 8.40
CA SER A 11 -23.61 -44.41 7.36
C SER A 11 -22.17 -44.19 7.80
N LEU A 12 -21.48 -45.31 8.04
CA LEU A 12 -20.08 -45.41 8.39
C LEU A 12 -19.17 -45.55 7.14
N LEU A 13 -17.93 -45.08 7.33
CA LEU A 13 -16.65 -45.62 6.82
C LEU A 13 -16.35 -45.60 5.30
N ALA A 14 -15.33 -44.82 4.95
CA ALA A 14 -14.15 -45.37 4.27
C ALA A 14 -12.90 -44.51 4.55
N LEU A 15 -11.99 -45.03 5.39
CA LEU A 15 -10.60 -44.59 5.43
C LEU A 15 -9.86 -45.21 4.24
N SER A 16 -9.01 -44.46 3.55
CA SER A 16 -8.04 -45.01 2.61
C SER A 16 -6.69 -44.34 2.84
N THR A 17 -5.79 -45.11 3.44
CA THR A 17 -4.37 -44.82 3.67
C THR A 17 -3.52 -45.59 2.65
N SER A 18 -2.24 -45.18 2.53
CA SER A 18 -1.09 -45.84 1.85
C SER A 18 -0.89 -45.39 0.38
N ALA A 19 0.31 -45.06 -0.13
CA ALA A 19 1.68 -45.30 0.34
C ALA A 19 2.69 -44.34 -0.33
N LEU A 20 3.84 -44.15 0.34
CA LEU A 20 5.07 -43.55 -0.17
C LEU A 20 5.69 -44.36 -1.33
N PRO A 21 6.47 -43.72 -2.21
CA PRO A 21 7.63 -44.36 -2.83
C PRO A 21 8.95 -43.91 -2.18
N THR A 22 9.79 -44.88 -1.83
CA THR A 22 11.17 -44.73 -1.33
C THR A 22 12.19 -44.86 -2.47
N ILE A 23 13.25 -44.07 -2.33
CA ILE A 23 14.43 -43.75 -3.16
C ILE A 23 15.34 -44.94 -3.55
N GLN A 24 16.08 -44.82 -4.67
CA GLN A 24 17.51 -45.20 -4.89
C GLN A 24 17.93 -44.83 -6.34
N SER A 25 19.15 -44.48 -6.76
CA SER A 25 20.43 -44.08 -6.15
C SER A 25 21.42 -43.72 -7.29
N THR A 26 22.27 -42.71 -7.07
CA THR A 26 23.65 -42.48 -7.57
C THR A 26 23.99 -42.49 -9.07
N ASP A 27 24.35 -41.32 -9.61
CA ASP A 27 25.74 -41.02 -10.02
C ASP A 27 26.01 -39.51 -9.93
N GLY A 28 27.23 -39.13 -9.57
CA GLY A 28 27.56 -37.81 -9.07
C GLY A 28 28.02 -36.82 -10.13
N ILE A 29 27.52 -35.58 -10.05
CA ILE A 29 28.32 -34.38 -10.32
C ILE A 29 27.95 -33.35 -9.25
N ALA A 30 28.86 -33.11 -8.32
CA ALA A 30 28.78 -31.99 -7.41
C ALA A 30 28.96 -30.69 -8.20
N VAL A 31 27.87 -29.96 -8.44
CA VAL A 31 27.95 -28.51 -8.69
C VAL A 31 27.38 -27.81 -7.48
N ARG A 32 28.31 -27.37 -6.64
CA ARG A 32 28.12 -26.44 -5.53
C ARG A 32 27.66 -25.11 -6.13
N ALA A 33 26.35 -24.93 -6.33
CA ALA A 33 25.77 -23.65 -6.70
C ALA A 33 25.27 -22.94 -5.43
N SER A 34 26.00 -21.88 -5.10
CA SER A 34 25.66 -20.81 -4.16
C SER A 34 24.18 -20.41 -4.24
N PRO A 35 23.53 -19.91 -3.16
CA PRO A 35 22.23 -19.28 -3.25
C PRO A 35 22.38 -17.98 -4.06
N SER A 36 22.36 -18.12 -5.38
CA SER A 36 22.25 -17.00 -6.28
C SER A 36 20.83 -16.52 -6.11
N ALA A 37 20.70 -15.47 -5.30
CA ALA A 37 19.56 -14.59 -5.25
C ALA A 37 18.99 -14.50 -6.67
N ALA A 38 17.85 -15.13 -6.88
CA ALA A 38 17.03 -14.86 -8.03
C ALA A 38 16.66 -13.39 -7.90
N LYS A 39 17.49 -12.55 -8.52
CA LYS A 39 17.25 -11.14 -8.76
C LYS A 39 15.96 -11.13 -9.55
N SER A 40 14.87 -10.99 -8.81
CA SER A 40 13.53 -10.83 -9.33
C SER A 40 13.53 -9.47 -10.01
N ASN A 41 14.07 -9.40 -11.21
CA ASN A 41 13.62 -8.47 -12.23
C ASN A 41 12.26 -8.99 -12.71
N THR A 42 11.31 -9.06 -11.78
CA THR A 42 9.91 -9.02 -12.16
C THR A 42 9.71 -7.60 -12.65
N THR A 43 9.68 -7.45 -13.97
CA THR A 43 8.99 -6.31 -14.57
C THR A 43 7.52 -6.45 -14.16
N THR A 44 7.21 -6.06 -12.92
CA THR A 44 5.86 -5.95 -12.40
C THR A 44 5.25 -4.77 -13.14
N ALA A 45 4.29 -5.03 -14.01
CA ALA A 45 3.42 -4.00 -14.54
C ALA A 45 2.95 -3.09 -13.39
N SER A 46 3.13 -1.77 -13.54
CA SER A 46 2.51 -0.75 -12.67
C SER A 46 3.05 -0.58 -11.24
N ALA A 47 4.30 -0.95 -10.95
CA ALA A 47 4.91 -0.58 -9.67
C ALA A 47 5.23 0.94 -9.63
N VAL A 48 4.53 1.69 -8.79
CA VAL A 48 4.83 3.08 -8.43
C VAL A 48 6.24 3.12 -7.82
N SER A 49 7.14 3.85 -8.48
CA SER A 49 8.50 4.05 -7.97
C SER A 49 8.47 4.73 -6.59
N PRO A 50 9.21 4.23 -5.58
CA PRO A 50 9.33 4.88 -4.28
C PRO A 50 9.76 6.34 -4.38
N THR A 51 10.55 6.71 -5.39
CA THR A 51 11.01 8.09 -5.62
C THR A 51 9.88 9.07 -5.90
N LEU A 52 8.72 8.59 -6.34
CA LEU A 52 7.54 9.41 -6.60
C LEU A 52 6.75 9.76 -5.34
N VAL A 53 6.95 9.00 -4.26
CA VAL A 53 6.31 9.23 -2.97
C VAL A 53 7.26 10.08 -2.12
N PRO A 54 6.87 11.31 -1.73
CA PRO A 54 7.68 12.13 -0.85
C PRO A 54 8.04 11.43 0.46
N VAL A 55 9.12 11.86 1.08
CA VAL A 55 9.43 11.44 2.46
C VAL A 55 8.52 12.22 3.39
N PHE A 56 7.84 11.52 4.31
CA PHE A 56 7.01 12.18 5.31
C PHE A 56 7.88 12.74 6.44
N SER A 57 7.76 14.04 6.71
CA SER A 57 8.47 14.71 7.80
C SER A 57 7.87 14.33 9.15
N ILE A 58 6.53 14.19 9.20
CA ILE A 58 5.81 13.70 10.38
C ILE A 58 6.01 12.18 10.49
N LYS A 59 6.20 11.67 11.70
CA LYS A 59 6.42 10.24 11.96
C LYS A 59 5.22 9.61 12.64
N THR A 60 5.06 8.30 12.45
CA THR A 60 4.07 7.51 13.18
C THR A 60 4.23 7.76 14.68
N GLY A 61 3.14 8.03 15.39
CA GLY A 61 3.14 8.35 16.82
C GLY A 61 3.33 9.83 17.16
N SER A 62 3.44 10.74 16.18
CA SER A 62 3.59 12.18 16.48
C SER A 62 2.37 12.84 17.13
N LEU A 63 1.16 12.26 17.00
CA LEU A 63 -0.14 12.75 17.53
C LEU A 63 -0.58 14.16 17.08
N LYS A 64 0.34 14.93 16.49
CA LYS A 64 0.16 16.26 15.95
C LYS A 64 0.65 16.28 14.51
N GLY A 65 -0.25 16.71 13.63
CA GLY A 65 -0.04 16.93 12.21
C GLY A 65 0.37 18.37 11.91
N LEU A 66 0.27 18.73 10.64
CA LEU A 66 0.38 20.10 10.17
C LEU A 66 -0.48 21.05 11.03
N ASN A 67 0.07 22.22 11.38
CA ASN A 67 -0.59 23.26 12.19
C ASN A 67 -1.15 22.77 13.53
N GLY A 68 -0.59 21.69 14.11
CA GLY A 68 -1.01 21.18 15.41
C GLY A 68 -2.33 20.39 15.41
N VAL A 69 -2.86 20.07 14.23
CA VAL A 69 -4.06 19.22 14.07
C VAL A 69 -3.82 17.87 14.75
N ALA A 70 -4.76 17.43 15.59
CA ALA A 70 -4.64 16.11 16.22
C ALA A 70 -4.75 15.00 15.16
N ILE A 71 -3.76 14.10 15.12
CA ILE A 71 -3.75 12.94 14.22
C ILE A 71 -3.68 11.65 15.04
N PRO A 72 -4.27 10.54 14.56
CA PRO A 72 -4.15 9.25 15.24
C PRO A 72 -2.69 8.80 15.34
N ALA A 73 -2.33 8.02 16.38
CA ALA A 73 -0.97 7.51 16.57
C ALA A 73 -0.47 6.65 15.41
N VAL A 74 -1.37 5.98 14.68
CA VAL A 74 -1.07 5.18 13.50
C VAL A 74 -0.77 6.02 12.25
N CYS A 75 -0.92 7.35 12.34
CA CYS A 75 -0.75 8.27 11.23
C CYS A 75 0.47 9.18 11.45
N PRO A 76 1.32 9.36 10.43
CA PRO A 76 1.28 8.69 9.12
C PRO A 76 1.66 7.21 9.20
N PRO A 77 1.21 6.38 8.23
CA PRO A 77 1.69 5.00 8.11
C PRO A 77 3.19 4.98 7.75
N SER A 78 3.84 3.83 7.92
CA SER A 78 5.19 3.68 7.41
C SER A 78 5.21 3.91 5.88
N ARG A 79 6.26 4.55 5.38
CA ARG A 79 6.37 4.85 3.94
C ARG A 79 6.36 3.57 3.09
N ALA A 80 6.92 2.48 3.61
CA ALA A 80 6.90 1.17 2.94
C ALA A 80 5.47 0.63 2.82
N ASP A 81 4.70 0.64 3.92
CA ASP A 81 3.31 0.16 3.91
C ASP A 81 2.41 1.05 3.02
N PHE A 82 2.67 2.36 3.04
CA PHE A 82 2.01 3.31 2.16
C PHE A 82 2.25 2.99 0.68
N ILE A 83 3.51 2.79 0.29
CA ILE A 83 3.88 2.42 -1.08
C ILE A 83 3.24 1.08 -1.49
N ALA A 84 3.26 0.08 -0.60
CA ALA A 84 2.64 -1.22 -0.88
C ALA A 84 1.13 -1.09 -1.14
N LYS A 85 0.43 -0.30 -0.30
CA LYS A 85 -1.00 -0.02 -0.50
C LYS A 85 -1.26 0.78 -1.78
N LEU A 86 -0.45 1.82 -2.03
CA LEU A 86 -0.59 2.65 -3.22
C LEU A 86 -0.43 1.82 -4.50
N ASN A 87 0.56 0.92 -4.55
CA ASN A 87 0.74 -0.01 -5.65
C ASN A 87 -0.50 -0.88 -5.89
N THR A 88 -1.08 -1.42 -4.83
CA THR A 88 -2.30 -2.23 -4.91
C THR A 88 -3.47 -1.42 -5.49
N ASN A 89 -3.64 -0.19 -5.01
CA ASN A 89 -4.73 0.68 -5.46
C ASN A 89 -4.55 1.17 -6.90
N VAL A 90 -3.31 1.46 -7.31
CA VAL A 90 -2.98 1.87 -8.68
C VAL A 90 -3.20 0.72 -9.65
N ALA A 91 -2.81 -0.50 -9.27
CA ALA A 91 -3.11 -1.70 -10.05
C ALA A 91 -4.62 -1.96 -10.17
N ALA A 92 -5.39 -1.65 -9.13
CA ALA A 92 -6.86 -1.73 -9.15
C ALA A 92 -7.54 -0.56 -9.88
N GLY A 93 -6.81 0.53 -10.17
CA GLY A 93 -7.35 1.77 -10.73
C GLY A 93 -8.34 2.50 -9.82
N ASN A 94 -8.50 2.07 -8.57
CA ASN A 94 -9.42 2.66 -7.60
C ASN A 94 -9.00 2.36 -6.16
N VAL A 95 -9.50 3.19 -5.24
CA VAL A 95 -9.42 3.01 -3.79
C VAL A 95 -10.84 2.88 -3.25
N LEU A 96 -11.26 1.65 -2.94
CA LEU A 96 -12.60 1.36 -2.39
C LEU A 96 -13.73 1.99 -3.26
N GLY A 97 -13.62 1.87 -4.58
CA GLY A 97 -14.59 2.43 -5.53
C GLY A 97 -14.37 3.90 -5.90
N THR A 98 -13.41 4.58 -5.28
CA THR A 98 -12.99 5.93 -5.72
C THR A 98 -11.92 5.78 -6.80
N PRO A 99 -12.16 6.20 -8.05
CA PRO A 99 -11.19 6.03 -9.12
C PRO A 99 -9.89 6.78 -8.82
N ILE A 100 -8.76 6.15 -9.08
CA ILE A 100 -7.45 6.80 -9.02
C ILE A 100 -6.65 6.46 -10.27
N THR A 101 -6.06 7.47 -10.89
CA THR A 101 -5.18 7.32 -12.04
C THR A 101 -4.22 8.51 -12.07
N PHE A 102 -2.94 8.23 -12.27
CA PHE A 102 -1.92 9.27 -12.44
C PHE A 102 -0.74 8.72 -13.23
N ASN A 103 0.12 9.61 -13.71
CA ASN A 103 1.33 9.21 -14.43
C ASN A 103 2.40 8.66 -13.46
N THR A 104 2.72 7.38 -13.61
CA THR A 104 3.71 6.64 -12.81
C THR A 104 5.14 6.77 -13.34
N ASN A 105 5.36 7.50 -14.44
CA ASN A 105 6.70 7.78 -14.96
C ASN A 105 7.38 8.85 -14.09
N ALA A 106 8.49 8.47 -13.46
CA ALA A 106 9.27 9.37 -12.60
C ALA A 106 9.98 10.51 -13.35
N ALA A 107 10.15 10.42 -14.68
CA ALA A 107 10.68 11.50 -15.50
C ALA A 107 9.66 12.60 -15.76
N VAL A 108 8.35 12.33 -15.60
CA VAL A 108 7.28 13.31 -15.82
C VAL A 108 6.94 13.99 -14.50
N GLN A 109 7.38 15.22 -14.36
CA GLN A 109 7.24 16.06 -13.16
C GLN A 109 6.57 17.40 -13.46
N ASP A 110 5.64 17.44 -14.42
CA ASP A 110 4.84 18.65 -14.64
C ASP A 110 3.87 18.89 -13.48
N THR A 111 3.50 20.16 -13.29
CA THR A 111 2.61 20.61 -12.20
C THR A 111 1.33 19.78 -12.12
N ASN A 112 0.65 19.56 -13.26
CA ASN A 112 -0.63 18.86 -13.27
C ASN A 112 -0.48 17.37 -12.92
N THR A 113 0.53 16.71 -13.48
CA THR A 113 0.89 15.33 -13.14
C THR A 113 1.16 15.18 -11.65
N ASN A 114 1.91 16.10 -11.05
CA ASN A 114 2.24 16.06 -9.64
C ASN A 114 1.02 16.30 -8.75
N LYS A 115 0.10 17.20 -9.13
CA LYS A 115 -1.17 17.39 -8.41
C LYS A 115 -2.05 16.13 -8.46
N ASN A 116 -2.16 15.50 -9.62
CA ASN A 116 -2.93 14.26 -9.79
C ASN A 116 -2.33 13.10 -8.99
N ARG A 117 -1.00 12.97 -9.00
CA ARG A 117 -0.25 12.00 -8.22
C ARG A 117 -0.48 12.18 -6.72
N ALA A 118 -0.34 13.42 -6.22
CA ALA A 118 -0.60 13.74 -4.82
C ALA A 118 -2.07 13.49 -4.44
N THR A 119 -3.02 13.78 -5.33
CA THR A 119 -4.44 13.49 -5.11
C THR A 119 -4.69 11.99 -4.95
N ALA A 120 -4.13 11.14 -5.84
CA ALA A 120 -4.25 9.69 -5.71
C ALA A 120 -3.61 9.15 -4.41
N MET A 121 -2.48 9.73 -4.01
CA MET A 121 -1.80 9.42 -2.76
C MET A 121 -2.64 9.81 -1.54
N LEU A 122 -3.27 10.98 -1.54
CA LEU A 122 -4.16 11.44 -0.46
C LEU A 122 -5.44 10.60 -0.38
N ILE A 123 -6.04 10.23 -1.51
CA ILE A 123 -7.18 9.30 -1.52
C ILE A 123 -6.75 7.95 -0.93
N THR A 124 -5.57 7.43 -1.29
CA THR A 124 -5.03 6.21 -0.68
C THR A 124 -4.85 6.36 0.83
N LEU A 125 -4.33 7.50 1.29
CA LEU A 125 -4.09 7.80 2.70
C LEU A 125 -5.39 7.85 3.50
N GLN A 126 -6.41 8.55 3.00
CA GLN A 126 -7.73 8.70 3.63
C GLN A 126 -8.52 7.39 3.70
N ASN A 127 -8.13 6.39 2.92
CA ASN A 127 -8.77 5.08 2.86
C ASN A 127 -7.80 3.95 3.30
N PHE A 128 -6.69 4.30 3.95
CA PHE A 128 -5.58 3.37 4.19
C PHE A 128 -5.97 2.15 5.05
N THR A 129 -6.94 2.30 5.96
CA THR A 129 -7.42 1.19 6.82
C THR A 129 -8.34 0.21 6.09
N GLY A 130 -8.67 0.46 4.82
CA GLY A 130 -9.62 -0.35 4.05
C GLY A 130 -11.09 0.03 4.26
N LYS A 131 -11.35 1.11 5.00
CA LYS A 131 -12.68 1.72 5.16
C LYS A 131 -12.73 3.09 4.49
N LYS A 132 -13.83 3.38 3.78
CA LYS A 132 -13.97 4.62 3.03
C LYS A 132 -13.97 5.83 3.97
N GLY A 133 -13.04 6.76 3.78
CA GLY A 133 -12.90 7.98 4.59
C GLY A 133 -12.41 7.76 6.03
N VAL A 134 -12.05 6.52 6.39
CA VAL A 134 -11.50 6.18 7.70
C VAL A 134 -10.04 5.79 7.48
N GLY A 135 -9.16 6.78 7.50
CA GLY A 135 -7.75 6.60 7.24
C GLY A 135 -6.94 7.70 7.89
N CYS A 136 -5.77 7.96 7.35
CA CYS A 136 -4.93 9.02 7.87
C CYS A 136 -5.35 10.37 7.27
N PRO A 137 -5.51 11.41 8.11
CA PRO A 137 -5.84 12.74 7.62
C PRO A 137 -4.67 13.31 6.82
N ALA A 138 -4.94 14.17 5.85
CA ALA A 138 -3.90 14.84 5.06
C ALA A 138 -2.90 15.63 5.92
N ALA A 139 -3.35 16.10 7.10
CA ALA A 139 -2.50 16.76 8.09
C ALA A 139 -1.34 15.87 8.60
N SER A 140 -1.42 14.54 8.46
CA SER A 140 -0.33 13.62 8.82
C SER A 140 0.80 13.56 7.77
N THR A 141 0.57 14.10 6.57
CA THR A 141 1.51 14.11 5.43
C THR A 141 1.45 15.46 4.72
N PRO A 142 1.95 16.55 5.33
CA PRO A 142 1.87 17.90 4.76
C PRO A 142 2.49 18.01 3.36
N GLU A 143 3.48 17.17 3.06
CA GLU A 143 4.16 17.13 1.77
C GLU A 143 3.20 16.76 0.64
N LEU A 144 2.28 15.82 0.89
CA LEU A 144 1.26 15.45 -0.09
C LEU A 144 0.21 16.55 -0.27
N LEU A 145 -0.17 17.24 0.82
CA LEU A 145 -1.12 18.33 0.75
C LEU A 145 -0.57 19.48 -0.11
N THR A 146 0.70 19.83 0.08
CA THR A 146 1.28 20.88 -0.73
C THR A 146 1.54 20.45 -2.16
N GLN A 147 2.04 19.24 -2.40
CA GLN A 147 2.17 18.74 -3.77
C GLN A 147 0.82 18.72 -4.51
N GLN A 148 -0.30 18.47 -3.82
CA GLN A 148 -1.63 18.59 -4.41
C GLN A 148 -2.00 20.04 -4.75
N LYS A 149 -1.59 21.00 -3.93
CA LYS A 149 -1.91 22.43 -4.13
C LYS A 149 -1.03 23.08 -5.19
N THR A 150 0.29 22.88 -5.10
CA THR A 150 1.30 23.58 -5.91
C THR A 150 1.81 22.75 -7.08
N GLY A 151 1.71 21.41 -7.02
CA GLY A 151 2.33 20.51 -8.00
C GLY A 151 3.84 20.34 -7.81
N VAL A 152 4.39 20.82 -6.70
CA VAL A 152 5.81 20.75 -6.37
C VAL A 152 6.08 19.47 -5.58
N SER A 153 6.94 18.59 -6.10
CA SER A 153 7.37 17.38 -5.40
C SER A 153 8.41 17.73 -4.33
N GLY A 154 8.26 17.19 -3.12
CA GLY A 154 8.87 17.69 -1.89
C GLY A 154 10.40 17.63 -1.69
N GLY A 155 11.18 18.09 -2.67
CA GLY A 155 12.60 18.44 -2.54
C GLY A 155 12.91 19.91 -2.90
N ASP A 156 11.89 20.69 -3.26
CA ASP A 156 12.00 22.12 -3.63
C ASP A 156 11.55 23.04 -2.48
N TRP A 157 11.65 22.54 -1.24
CA TRP A 157 11.18 23.26 -0.05
C TRP A 157 12.18 24.27 0.50
N ASP A 158 13.45 24.17 0.10
CA ASP A 158 14.51 25.08 0.54
C ASP A 158 14.43 26.47 -0.13
N GLY A 159 13.52 26.67 -1.09
CA GLY A 159 13.37 27.92 -1.85
C GLY A 159 11.97 28.54 -1.86
N MET A 160 10.96 27.90 -1.27
CA MET A 160 9.65 28.52 -1.08
C MET A 160 9.65 29.24 0.25
N GLU A 161 10.18 30.45 0.21
CA GLU A 161 9.95 31.46 1.24
C GLU A 161 8.47 31.46 1.62
N TRP A 162 8.22 31.53 2.92
CA TRP A 162 6.91 31.53 3.57
C TRP A 162 6.11 32.81 3.25
N ASP A 163 5.94 33.16 1.97
CA ASP A 163 5.02 34.22 1.54
C ASP A 163 3.57 33.71 1.66
N ALA A 164 3.06 33.82 2.88
CA ALA A 164 1.79 34.45 3.20
C ALA A 164 0.48 34.02 2.49
N GLU A 165 0.37 32.86 1.84
CA GLU A 165 -0.94 32.36 1.33
C GLU A 165 -1.68 31.37 2.25
N PHE A 166 -1.10 30.98 3.39
CA PHE A 166 -1.79 30.14 4.39
C PHE A 166 -2.61 30.95 5.42
N GLY A 167 -2.86 32.24 5.17
CA GLY A 167 -3.66 33.14 6.02
C GLY A 167 -5.16 33.12 5.72
N GLY A 168 -5.78 31.94 5.65
CA GLY A 168 -7.22 31.84 5.34
C GLY A 168 -7.86 30.56 5.86
N PHE A 169 -7.89 30.42 7.19
CA PHE A 169 -8.86 29.56 7.90
C PHE A 169 -9.62 30.42 8.91
#